data_AF-A0A7S1TVD6-F1
#
_entry.id   AF-A0A7S1TVD6-F1
#
_cell.length_a   1.000
_cell.length_b   1.000
_cell.length_c   1.000
_cell.angle_alpha   90.00
_cell.angle_beta   90.00
_cell.angle_gamma   90.00
#
_symmetry.space_group_name_H-M   'P 1'
#
loop_
_entity.id
_entity.type
_entity.pdbx_description
1 polymer ?
#
loop_
_entity_poly.entity_id
_entity_poly.type
_entity_poly.pdbx_seq_one_letter_code
_entity_poly.pdbx_strand_id
1 'polypeptide(L)'
;MKVAAIALLLAALLGLGQAFTAPRSAVRVMGVMPRKVAVMQPQGMGAVAQPLPRSAASGTVTMGLFGLGTPELVVIGVIAAAVIGPKNLKKLAGDFGKVAGELKDVPEEFQKGIDEGKKAAIDKAAAGAEPVDVTPPAEAPAKE
;
A
#
# COMPACT_ATOMS: atom_id res chain seq x y z
N MET A 1 8.75 34.08 12.35
CA MET A 1 7.89 33.43 11.33
C MET A 1 7.84 31.90 11.44
N LYS A 2 8.97 31.21 11.62
CA LYS A 2 9.01 29.71 11.67
C LYS A 2 8.22 29.12 12.85
N VAL A 3 8.30 29.74 14.03
CA VAL A 3 7.54 29.30 15.23
C VAL A 3 6.04 29.49 15.06
N ALA A 4 5.61 30.59 14.42
CA ALA A 4 4.20 30.82 14.10
C ALA A 4 3.68 29.78 13.08
N ALA A 5 4.48 29.40 12.08
CA ALA A 5 4.11 28.35 11.13
C ALA A 5 3.99 26.97 11.80
N ILE A 6 4.84 26.66 12.78
CA ILE A 6 4.77 25.41 13.55
C ILE A 6 3.53 25.39 14.45
N ALA A 7 3.21 26.51 15.10
CA ALA A 7 2.01 26.64 15.93
C ALA A 7 0.71 26.53 15.11
N LEU A 8 0.67 27.13 13.92
CA LEU A 8 -0.49 27.06 13.02
C LEU A 8 -0.67 25.63 12.46
N LEU A 9 0.43 24.93 12.15
CA LEU A 9 0.41 23.54 11.73
C LEU A 9 -0.08 22.60 12.85
N LEU A 10 0.38 22.81 14.09
CA LEU A 10 -0.07 22.04 15.26
C LEU A 10 -1.55 22.28 15.57
N ALA A 11 -2.04 23.53 15.47
CA ALA A 11 -3.45 23.86 15.64
C ALA A 11 -4.34 23.24 14.55
N ALA A 12 -3.87 23.20 13.30
CA ALA A 12 -4.60 22.56 12.20
C ALA A 12 -4.68 21.03 12.37
N LEU A 13 -3.64 20.39 12.89
CA LEU A 13 -3.61 18.94 13.18
C LEU A 13 -4.59 18.54 14.30
N LEU A 14 -4.81 19.40 15.30
CA LEU A 14 -5.81 19.19 16.36
C LEU A 14 -7.25 19.49 15.90
N GLY A 15 -7.43 20.38 14.92
CA GLY A 15 -8.76 20.77 14.39
C GLY A 15 -9.34 19.83 13.32
N LEU A 16 -8.50 19.07 12.60
CA LEU A 16 -8.94 18.21 11.49
C LEU A 16 -9.43 16.82 11.91
N GLY A 17 -9.31 16.45 13.20
CA GLY A 17 -9.79 15.15 13.70
C GLY A 17 -11.31 14.94 13.60
N GLN A 18 -12.09 15.99 13.32
CA GLN A 18 -13.56 15.92 13.25
C GLN A 18 -14.13 15.95 11.82
N ALA A 19 -13.30 16.13 10.79
CA ALA A 19 -13.78 16.44 9.43
C ALA A 19 -13.50 15.36 8.37
N PHE A 20 -12.84 14.24 8.71
CA PHE A 20 -12.53 13.15 7.75
C PHE A 20 -13.45 11.92 7.87
N THR A 21 -14.69 12.09 8.33
CA THR A 21 -15.74 11.08 8.15
C THR A 21 -16.61 11.47 6.95
N ALA A 22 -16.50 10.71 5.87
CA ALA A 22 -17.13 10.98 4.57
C ALA A 22 -18.67 11.11 4.63
N PRO A 23 -19.29 11.86 3.70
CA PRO A 23 -20.73 12.00 3.58
C PRO A 23 -21.39 10.69 3.09
N ARG A 24 -22.42 10.24 3.82
CA ARG A 24 -23.27 9.09 3.48
C ARG A 24 -24.38 9.50 2.51
N SER A 25 -24.32 9.06 1.26
CA SER A 25 -25.52 8.94 0.40
C SER A 25 -26.12 7.54 0.61
N ALA A 26 -27.25 7.51 1.30
CA ALA A 26 -27.96 6.29 1.69
C ALA A 26 -28.80 5.75 0.52
N VAL A 27 -28.42 4.59 -0.03
CA VAL A 27 -29.36 3.74 -0.78
C VAL A 27 -29.91 2.70 0.20
N ARG A 28 -31.13 2.93 0.67
CA ARG A 28 -31.87 2.04 1.57
C ARG A 28 -32.66 1.04 0.72
N VAL A 29 -32.17 -0.20 0.60
CA VAL A 29 -32.97 -1.31 0.08
C VAL A 29 -33.89 -1.79 1.21
N MET A 30 -35.19 -1.73 0.95
CA MET A 30 -36.29 -2.01 1.88
C MET A 30 -36.39 -3.52 2.12
N GLY A 31 -35.91 -4.00 3.27
CA GLY A 31 -35.98 -5.40 3.69
C GLY A 31 -37.30 -5.75 4.34
N VAL A 32 -37.93 -6.82 3.84
CA VAL A 32 -39.19 -7.42 4.28
C VAL A 32 -39.07 -7.99 5.70
N MET A 33 -40.10 -7.73 6.51
CA MET A 33 -40.19 -8.01 7.94
C MET A 33 -40.90 -9.36 8.18
N PRO A 34 -40.36 -10.32 8.94
CA PRO A 34 -41.16 -11.41 9.49
C PRO A 34 -41.59 -11.07 10.93
N ARG A 35 -42.91 -10.94 11.13
CA ARG A 35 -43.58 -10.96 12.44
C ARG A 35 -43.28 -12.29 13.14
N LYS A 36 -42.75 -12.24 14.36
CA LYS A 36 -42.82 -13.35 15.33
C LYS A 36 -43.64 -12.93 16.54
N VAL A 37 -44.45 -13.90 16.95
CA VAL A 37 -45.61 -13.85 17.84
C VAL A 37 -45.21 -13.67 19.31
N ALA A 38 -46.13 -13.07 20.07
CA ALA A 38 -46.05 -12.70 21.47
C ALA A 38 -45.60 -13.83 22.43
N VAL A 39 -44.77 -13.46 23.42
CA VAL A 39 -44.73 -14.10 24.74
C VAL A 39 -44.85 -13.00 25.79
N MET A 40 -45.86 -13.17 26.63
CA MET A 40 -46.23 -12.33 27.77
C MET A 40 -45.24 -12.56 28.93
N GLN A 41 -44.65 -11.50 29.49
CA GLN A 41 -43.93 -11.59 30.78
C GLN A 41 -43.96 -10.27 31.55
N PRO A 42 -44.01 -10.33 32.90
CA PRO A 42 -44.86 -9.48 33.73
C PRO A 42 -44.20 -8.16 34.15
N GLN A 43 -45.06 -7.25 34.57
CA GLN A 43 -44.73 -5.93 35.08
C GLN A 43 -43.88 -6.03 36.37
N GLY A 44 -42.60 -5.71 36.24
CA GLY A 44 -41.69 -5.38 37.33
C GLY A 44 -41.09 -4.01 37.05
N MET A 45 -41.44 -3.03 37.89
CA MET A 45 -40.99 -1.65 37.79
C MET A 45 -39.47 -1.58 38.03
N GLY A 46 -38.75 -1.04 37.05
CA GLY A 46 -37.31 -0.81 37.13
C GLY A 46 -36.83 -0.47 35.73
N ALA A 47 -36.96 0.80 35.34
CA ALA A 47 -36.64 1.30 34.02
C ALA A 47 -35.19 0.93 33.63
N VAL A 48 -35.09 -0.13 32.82
CA VAL A 48 -33.85 -0.58 32.20
C VAL A 48 -33.44 0.52 31.23
N ALA A 49 -32.51 1.37 31.65
CA ALA A 49 -31.83 2.29 30.76
C ALA A 49 -31.05 1.45 29.75
N GLN A 50 -31.67 1.12 28.62
CA GLN A 50 -30.99 0.46 27.52
C GLN A 50 -29.94 1.45 27.00
N PRO A 51 -28.62 1.16 27.12
CA PRO A 51 -27.63 2.00 26.47
C PRO A 51 -27.86 1.89 24.97
N LEU A 52 -28.16 3.03 24.34
CA LEU A 52 -28.23 3.15 22.89
C LEU A 52 -27.02 2.44 22.27
N PRO A 53 -27.20 1.62 21.22
CA PRO A 53 -26.07 1.02 20.54
C PRO A 53 -25.20 2.16 20.00
N ARG A 54 -24.07 2.42 20.66
CA ARG A 54 -22.98 3.20 20.08
C ARG A 54 -22.56 2.39 18.86
N SER A 55 -23.06 2.79 17.71
CA SER A 55 -22.59 2.33 16.41
C SER A 55 -21.10 2.61 16.37
N ALA A 56 -20.32 1.60 16.75
CA ALA A 56 -18.89 1.58 16.57
C ALA A 56 -18.69 1.69 15.07
N ALA A 57 -18.36 2.90 14.61
CA ALA A 57 -17.83 3.12 13.29
C ALA A 57 -16.52 2.34 13.24
N SER A 58 -16.63 1.07 12.87
CA SER A 58 -15.51 0.20 12.55
C SER A 58 -14.88 0.80 11.30
N GLY A 59 -13.95 1.74 11.52
CA GLY A 59 -13.03 2.16 10.49
C GLY A 59 -12.26 0.93 10.08
N THR A 60 -12.42 0.49 8.84
CA THR A 60 -11.62 -0.60 8.28
C THR A 60 -10.17 -0.15 8.32
N VAL A 61 -9.47 -0.53 9.39
CA VAL A 61 -8.02 -0.35 9.46
C VAL A 61 -7.45 -1.39 8.53
N THR A 62 -7.15 -1.00 7.29
CA THR A 62 -6.47 -1.86 6.34
C THR A 62 -5.02 -1.98 6.80
N MET A 63 -4.73 -3.03 7.57
CA MET A 63 -3.38 -3.45 7.91
C MET A 63 -2.66 -3.85 6.60
N GLY A 64 -1.59 -3.13 6.23
CA GLY A 64 -0.80 -3.38 5.01
C GLY A 64 0.32 -4.41 5.19
N LEU A 65 1.24 -4.47 4.22
CA LEU A 65 2.33 -5.49 4.09
C LEU A 65 3.37 -5.52 5.24
N PHE A 66 3.31 -4.57 6.17
CA PHE A 66 4.20 -4.49 7.35
C PHE A 66 3.43 -4.34 8.67
N GLY A 67 2.12 -4.66 8.68
CA GLY A 67 1.24 -4.30 9.80
C GLY A 67 1.07 -2.79 9.99
N LEU A 68 1.53 -2.00 9.00
CA LEU A 68 1.41 -0.55 8.94
C LEU A 68 0.21 -0.22 8.03
N GLY A 69 -0.74 0.57 8.53
CA GLY A 69 -1.83 1.13 7.77
C GLY A 69 -1.54 2.55 7.29
N THR A 70 -2.51 3.14 6.59
CA THR A 70 -2.41 4.55 6.16
C THR A 70 -2.24 5.53 7.33
N PRO A 71 -2.88 5.37 8.51
CA PRO A 71 -2.66 6.27 9.63
C PRO A 71 -1.21 6.23 10.16
N GLU A 72 -0.62 5.05 10.28
CA GLU A 72 0.76 4.87 10.77
C GLU A 72 1.77 5.47 9.81
N LEU A 73 1.58 5.28 8.49
CA LEU A 73 2.43 5.90 7.47
C LEU A 73 2.39 7.42 7.50
N VAL A 74 1.23 8.02 7.81
CA VAL A 74 1.10 9.48 7.94
C VAL A 74 1.92 9.98 9.14
N VAL A 75 1.85 9.32 10.30
CA VAL A 75 2.61 9.72 11.50
C VAL A 75 4.12 9.68 11.23
N ILE A 76 4.60 8.59 10.63
CA ILE A 76 6.01 8.45 10.25
C ILE A 76 6.41 9.53 9.24
N GLY A 77 5.56 9.78 8.24
CA GLY A 77 5.78 10.82 7.24
C GLY A 77 5.90 12.23 7.83
N VAL A 78 5.10 12.56 8.85
CA VAL A 78 5.19 13.85 9.55
C VAL A 78 6.51 13.98 10.32
N ILE A 79 6.93 12.94 11.05
CA ILE A 79 8.20 12.94 11.78
C ILE A 79 9.37 13.06 10.80
N ALA A 80 9.38 12.28 9.72
CA ALA A 80 10.40 12.35 8.69
C ALA A 80 10.46 13.74 8.04
N ALA A 81 9.30 14.34 7.73
CA ALA A 81 9.22 15.69 7.19
C ALA A 81 9.68 16.77 8.20
N ALA A 82 9.51 16.55 9.50
CA ALA A 82 10.01 17.46 10.54
C ALA A 82 11.55 17.40 10.64
N VAL A 83 12.14 16.21 10.55
CA VAL A 83 13.60 16.00 10.62
C VAL A 83 14.29 16.49 9.35
N ILE A 84 13.80 16.07 8.17
CA ILE A 84 14.43 16.35 6.87
C ILE A 84 14.02 17.75 6.36
N GLY A 85 12.82 18.20 6.73
CA GLY A 85 12.19 19.43 6.25
C GLY A 85 11.28 19.17 5.03
N PRO A 86 10.11 19.83 4.94
CA PRO A 86 9.13 19.59 3.87
C PRO A 86 9.62 20.01 2.48
N LYS A 87 10.60 20.91 2.40
CA LYS A 87 11.21 21.33 1.13
C LYS A 87 12.14 20.25 0.56
N ASN A 88 12.96 19.65 1.43
CA ASN A 88 13.89 18.60 1.04
C ASN A 88 13.16 17.30 0.70
N LEU A 89 12.10 16.95 1.44
CA LEU A 89 11.26 15.79 1.13
C LEU A 89 10.61 15.90 -0.26
N LYS A 90 10.11 17.09 -0.64
CA LYS A 90 9.55 17.34 -1.98
C LYS A 90 10.62 17.26 -3.07
N LYS A 91 11.81 17.80 -2.82
CA LYS A 91 12.94 17.73 -3.77
C LYS A 91 13.37 16.27 -3.98
N LEU A 92 13.56 15.50 -2.91
CA LEU A 92 13.89 14.07 -2.97
C LEU A 92 12.81 13.26 -3.69
N ALA A 93 11.53 13.50 -3.39
CA ALA A 93 10.43 12.83 -4.08
C ALA A 93 10.39 13.16 -5.57
N GLY A 94 10.69 14.40 -5.96
CA GLY A 94 10.81 14.80 -7.36
C GLY A 94 12.00 14.16 -8.07
N ASP A 95 13.17 14.17 -7.43
CA ASP A 95 14.39 13.56 -7.96
C ASP A 95 14.21 12.03 -8.10
N PHE A 96 13.67 11.37 -7.08
CA PHE A 96 13.33 9.94 -7.12
C PHE A 96 12.24 9.64 -8.14
N GLY A 97 11.23 10.51 -8.28
CA GLY A 97 10.15 10.33 -9.24
C GLY A 97 10.61 10.42 -10.70
N LYS A 98 11.60 11.25 -11.00
CA LYS A 98 12.24 11.30 -12.32
C LYS A 98 13.01 10.01 -12.61
N VAL A 99 13.84 9.58 -11.67
CA VAL A 99 14.60 8.32 -11.78
C VAL A 99 13.63 7.15 -11.95
N ALA A 100 12.60 7.04 -11.11
CA ALA A 100 11.57 6.01 -11.24
C ALA A 100 10.77 6.11 -12.55
N GLY A 101 10.66 7.30 -13.15
CA GLY A 101 10.06 7.51 -14.47
C GLY A 101 10.94 6.93 -15.58
N GLU A 102 12.23 7.25 -15.57
CA GLU A 102 13.22 6.71 -16.51
C GLU A 102 13.37 5.19 -16.39
N LEU A 103 13.23 4.64 -15.16
CA LEU A 103 13.21 3.20 -14.92
C LEU A 103 11.93 2.49 -15.39
N LYS A 104 10.89 3.17 -15.91
CA LYS A 104 9.71 2.48 -16.47
C LYS A 104 9.91 2.03 -17.91
N ASP A 105 10.70 2.78 -18.67
CA ASP A 105 11.01 2.45 -20.05
C ASP A 105 11.94 1.22 -20.06
N VAL A 106 12.99 1.22 -19.23
CA VAL A 106 14.01 0.16 -19.15
C VAL A 106 13.45 -1.28 -19.05
N PRO A 107 12.43 -1.58 -18.21
CA PRO A 107 11.76 -2.88 -18.16
C PRO A 107 11.09 -3.28 -19.48
N GLU A 108 10.51 -2.34 -20.24
CA GLU A 108 9.90 -2.62 -21.53
C GLU A 108 10.96 -3.02 -22.56
N GLU A 109 12.09 -2.30 -22.62
CA GLU A 109 13.22 -2.71 -23.46
C GLU A 109 13.84 -4.04 -23.00
N PHE A 110 13.94 -4.27 -21.69
CA PHE A 110 14.43 -5.55 -21.16
C PHE A 110 13.52 -6.70 -21.59
N GLN A 111 12.20 -6.53 -21.50
CA GLN A 111 11.23 -7.54 -21.91
C GLN A 111 11.35 -7.82 -23.42
N LYS A 112 11.49 -6.77 -24.23
CA LYS A 112 11.71 -6.89 -25.67
C LYS A 112 13.01 -7.63 -26.00
N GLY A 113 14.11 -7.29 -25.32
CA GLY A 113 15.39 -7.96 -25.47
C GLY A 113 15.36 -9.44 -25.06
N ILE A 114 14.60 -9.78 -24.02
CA ILE A 114 14.37 -11.18 -23.62
C ILE A 114 13.58 -11.93 -24.71
N ASP A 115 12.54 -11.33 -25.27
CA ASP A 115 11.70 -12.00 -26.27
C ASP A 115 12.38 -12.08 -27.65
N GLU A 116 13.16 -11.06 -28.04
CA GLU A 116 14.06 -11.10 -29.19
C GLU A 116 15.16 -12.14 -28.99
N GLY A 117 15.76 -12.21 -27.80
CA GLY A 117 16.76 -13.23 -27.45
C GLY A 117 16.20 -14.65 -27.52
N LYS A 118 14.96 -14.86 -27.08
CA LYS A 118 14.27 -16.17 -27.23
C LYS A 118 14.04 -16.51 -28.70
N LYS A 119 13.54 -15.57 -29.51
CA LYS A 119 13.35 -15.79 -30.96
C LYS A 119 14.67 -16.09 -31.65
N ALA A 120 15.70 -15.28 -31.39
CA ALA A 120 17.04 -15.49 -31.93
C ALA A 120 17.65 -16.82 -31.48
N ALA A 121 17.38 -17.29 -30.26
CA ALA A 121 17.83 -18.60 -29.79
C ALA A 121 17.10 -19.76 -30.49
N ILE A 122 15.80 -19.62 -30.78
CA ILE A 122 15.03 -20.62 -31.55
C ILE A 122 15.50 -20.65 -33.00
N ASP A 123 15.73 -19.49 -33.61
CA ASP A 123 16.23 -19.36 -34.98
C ASP A 123 17.68 -19.87 -35.12
N LYS A 124 18.55 -19.63 -34.11
CA LYS A 124 19.90 -20.22 -34.06
C LYS A 124 19.88 -21.73 -33.85
N ALA A 125 18.95 -22.25 -33.04
CA ALA A 125 18.80 -23.69 -32.84
C ALA A 125 18.32 -24.41 -34.12
N ALA A 126 17.62 -23.70 -35.02
CA ALA A 126 17.23 -24.20 -36.34
C ALA A 126 18.33 -24.05 -37.41
N ALA A 127 19.37 -23.24 -37.18
CA ALA A 127 20.35 -22.85 -38.20
C ALA A 127 21.81 -23.27 -37.93
N GLY A 128 22.14 -23.99 -36.84
CA GLY A 128 23.53 -24.44 -36.69
C GLY A 128 23.84 -25.16 -35.38
N ALA A 129 23.80 -26.49 -35.44
CA ALA A 129 24.62 -27.32 -34.58
C ALA A 129 26.05 -27.35 -35.15
N GLU A 130 26.92 -26.50 -34.61
CA GLU A 130 28.37 -26.68 -34.72
C GLU A 130 28.87 -27.00 -33.30
N PRO A 131 29.36 -28.21 -33.03
CA PRO A 131 29.90 -28.55 -31.71
C PRO A 131 31.19 -27.76 -31.51
N VAL A 132 31.15 -26.77 -30.62
CA VAL A 132 32.38 -26.28 -30.00
C VAL A 132 32.90 -27.43 -29.15
N ASP A 133 33.91 -28.11 -29.70
CA ASP A 133 34.74 -29.09 -29.01
C ASP A 133 35.38 -28.41 -27.80
N VAL A 134 34.70 -28.50 -26.65
CA VAL A 134 35.32 -28.35 -25.34
C VAL A 134 35.88 -29.72 -24.96
N THR A 135 36.96 -30.12 -25.62
CA THR A 135 37.90 -31.06 -24.99
C THR A 135 38.45 -30.35 -23.76
N PRO A 136 38.17 -30.83 -22.53
CA PRO A 136 38.85 -30.32 -21.36
C PRO A 136 40.35 -30.59 -21.56
N PRO A 137 41.24 -29.59 -21.40
CA PRO A 137 42.66 -29.87 -21.33
C PRO A 137 42.88 -30.91 -20.25
N ALA A 138 43.42 -32.06 -20.68
CA ALA A 138 43.84 -33.13 -19.82
C ALA A 138 44.63 -32.57 -18.64
N GLU A 139 44.13 -32.85 -17.44
CA GLU A 139 44.87 -33.21 -16.24
C GLU A 139 46.37 -32.88 -16.30
N ALA A 140 46.74 -31.66 -15.88
CA ALA A 140 48.12 -31.38 -15.50
C ALA A 140 48.42 -32.16 -14.21
N PRO A 141 49.48 -32.99 -14.19
CA PRO A 141 49.74 -33.88 -13.07
C PRO A 141 50.08 -33.07 -11.81
N ALA A 142 49.40 -33.42 -10.73
CA ALA A 142 49.80 -33.03 -9.39
C ALA A 142 51.25 -33.45 -9.17
N LYS A 143 52.13 -32.47 -8.92
CA LYS A 143 53.46 -32.74 -8.36
C LYS A 143 53.36 -32.73 -6.85
N GLU A 144 53.92 -33.80 -6.28
CA GLU A 144 54.21 -34.04 -4.86
C GLU A 144 55.02 -32.93 -4.20
#